data_AF-A0A1I4QCX8-F1
#
_entry.id   AF-A0A1I4QCX8-F1
#
_cell.length_a   1.000
_cell.length_b   1.000
_cell.length_c   1.000
_cell.angle_alpha   90.00
_cell.angle_beta   90.00
_cell.angle_gamma   90.00
#
_symmetry.space_group_name_H-M   'P 1'
#
loop_
_entity.id
_entity.type
_entity.pdbx_description
1 polymer ?
#
loop_
_entity_poly.entity_id
_entity_poly.type
_entity_poly.pdbx_seq_one_letter_code
_entity_poly.pdbx_strand_id
1 'polypeptide(L)' 'MILLESISFGLAIFIGWLVLDYAKEKQWRKEKVAESFLVGVIGAAGWAAFDLILLL' A
#
# COMPACT_ATOMS: atom_id res chain seq x y z
N MET A 1 9.24 -2.72 15.94
CA MET A 1 8.32 -3.70 15.33
C MET A 1 7.28 -3.02 14.45
N ILE A 2 6.47 -2.11 15.00
CA ILE A 2 5.42 -1.31 14.31
C ILE A 2 5.84 -0.77 12.93
N LEU A 3 7.02 -0.14 12.83
CA LEU A 3 7.50 0.45 11.58
C LEU A 3 7.68 -0.61 10.47
N LEU A 4 8.29 -1.75 10.80
CA LEU A 4 8.55 -2.82 9.83
C LEU A 4 7.25 -3.46 9.37
N GLU A 5 6.30 -3.66 10.29
CA GLU A 5 4.97 -4.22 9.98
C GLU A 5 4.17 -3.28 9.08
N SER A 6 4.17 -1.98 9.40
CA SER A 6 3.46 -0.95 8.61
C SER A 6 4.05 -0.81 7.20
N ILE A 7 5.38 -0.84 7.08
CA ILE A 7 6.06 -0.83 5.77
C ILE A 7 5.71 -2.09 4.97
N SER A 8 5.74 -3.26 5.61
CA SER A 8 5.41 -4.53 4.96
C SER A 8 3.95 -4.58 4.48
N PHE A 9 3.03 -4.07 5.30
CA PHE A 9 1.61 -3.94 4.95
C PHE A 9 1.40 -3.00 3.77
N GLY A 10 2.03 -1.81 3.79
CA GLY A 10 1.97 -0.87 2.66
C GLY A 10 2.54 -1.44 1.37
N LEU A 11 3.64 -2.19 1.44
CA LEU A 11 4.22 -2.91 0.31
C LEU A 11 3.28 -3.97 -0.24
N ALA A 12 2.62 -4.75 0.63
CA ALA A 12 1.65 -5.74 0.20
C ALA A 12 0.45 -5.11 -0.51
N ILE A 13 -0.06 -3.97 0.02
CA ILE A 13 -1.13 -3.21 -0.63
C ILE A 13 -0.66 -2.65 -1.97
N PHE A 14 0.53 -2.04 -2.02
CA PHE A 14 1.09 -1.50 -3.27
C PHE A 14 1.18 -2.59 -4.35
N ILE A 15 1.81 -3.72 -4.04
CA ILE A 15 1.99 -4.81 -4.99
C ILE A 15 0.63 -5.40 -5.39
N GLY A 16 -0.28 -5.61 -4.43
CA GLY A 16 -1.62 -6.10 -4.73
C GLY A 16 -2.40 -5.19 -5.67
N TRP A 17 -2.36 -3.87 -5.42
CA TRP A 17 -3.03 -2.89 -6.26
C TRP A 17 -2.40 -2.79 -7.65
N LEU A 18 -1.08 -2.82 -7.71
CA LEU A 18 -0.31 -2.81 -8.95
C LEU A 18 -0.64 -4.03 -9.83
N VAL A 19 -0.76 -5.21 -9.21
CA VAL A 19 -1.17 -6.44 -9.92
C VAL A 19 -2.60 -6.34 -10.43
N LEU A 20 -3.52 -5.77 -9.64
CA LEU A 20 -4.91 -5.57 -10.07
C LEU A 20 -5.02 -4.58 -11.23
N ASP A 21 -4.29 -3.47 -11.19
CA ASP A 21 -4.26 -2.50 -12.28
C ASP A 21 -3.65 -3.11 -13.55
N TYR A 22 -2.56 -3.87 -13.40
CA TYR A 22 -1.97 -4.58 -14.52
C TYR A 22 -2.93 -5.64 -15.10
N ALA A 23 -3.64 -6.38 -14.25
CA ALA A 23 -4.61 -7.38 -14.71
C ALA A 23 -5.78 -6.76 -15.49
N LYS A 24 -6.20 -5.54 -15.12
CA LYS A 24 -7.30 -4.81 -15.78
C LYS A 24 -6.87 -4.17 -17.10
N GLU A 25 -5.78 -3.41 -17.10
CA GLU A 25 -5.38 -2.65 -18.28
C GLU A 25 -4.42 -3.41 -19.20
N LYS A 26 -3.75 -4.46 -18.70
CA LYS A 26 -2.69 -5.23 -19.39
C LYS A 26 -1.53 -4.35 -19.89
N GLN A 27 -1.44 -3.12 -19.41
CA GLN A 27 -0.42 -2.14 -19.76
C GLN A 27 0.12 -1.48 -18.50
N TRP A 28 1.43 -1.26 -18.47
CA TRP A 28 2.10 -0.57 -17.38
C TRP A 28 2.01 0.95 -17.60
N ARG A 29 0.92 1.57 -17.15
CA ARG A 29 0.78 3.03 -17.17
C ARG A 29 1.44 3.62 -15.94
N LYS A 30 2.34 4.59 -16.15
CA LYS A 30 3.06 5.28 -15.07
C LYS A 30 2.10 5.94 -14.06
N GLU A 31 0.97 6.45 -14.55
CA GLU A 31 -0.10 7.02 -13.73
C GLU A 31 -0.67 5.98 -12.76
N LYS A 32 -0.99 4.77 -13.24
CA LYS A 32 -1.52 3.67 -12.42
C LYS A 32 -0.51 3.17 -11.39
N VAL A 33 0.78 3.14 -11.75
CA VAL A 33 1.85 2.81 -10.80
C VAL A 33 1.92 3.85 -9.67
N ALA A 34 1.80 5.14 -10.00
CA ALA A 34 1.78 6.21 -9.00
C ALA A 34 0.52 6.16 -8.12
N GLU A 35 -0.65 5.88 -8.70
CA GLU A 35 -1.90 5.65 -7.95
C GLU A 35 -1.74 4.47 -7.00
N SER A 36 -1.26 3.32 -7.48
CA SER A 36 -1.00 2.13 -6.67
C SER A 36 -0.05 2.45 -5.51
N PHE A 37 1.01 3.22 -5.77
CA PHE A 37 1.98 3.62 -4.74
C PHE A 37 1.32 4.48 -3.65
N LEU A 38 0.49 5.46 -4.03
CA LEU A 38 -0.27 6.28 -3.09
C LEU A 38 -1.20 5.42 -2.23
N VAL A 39 -1.88 4.43 -2.81
CA VAL A 39 -2.73 3.50 -2.05
C VAL A 39 -1.89 2.71 -1.04
N GLY A 40 -0.70 2.24 -1.43
CA GLY A 40 0.23 1.57 -0.51
C GLY A 40 0.70 2.47 0.65
N VAL A 41 1.03 3.74 0.38
CA VAL A 41 1.42 4.71 1.41
C VAL A 41 0.27 5.00 2.37
N ILE A 42 -0.95 5.17 1.86
CA ILE A 42 -2.16 5.36 2.69
C ILE A 42 -2.40 4.11 3.54
N GLY A 43 -2.22 2.91 2.97
CA GLY A 43 -2.31 1.65 3.69
C GLY A 43 -1.31 1.54 4.83
N ALA A 44 -0.04 1.86 4.59
CA ALA A 44 1.00 1.87 5.62
C ALA A 44 0.69 2.89 6.73
N ALA A 45 0.28 4.10 6.37
CA ALA A 45 -0.07 5.15 7.33
C ALA A 45 -1.29 4.75 8.17
N GLY A 46 -2.32 4.17 7.55
CA GLY A 46 -3.50 3.67 8.24
C GLY A 46 -3.17 2.55 9.22
N TRP A 47 -2.29 1.63 8.84
CA TRP A 47 -1.84 0.56 9.73
C TRP A 47 -1.03 1.09 10.92
N ALA A 48 -0.10 2.02 10.66
CA ALA A 48 0.69 2.66 11.71
C ALA A 48 -0.19 3.44 12.70
N ALA A 49 -1.21 4.15 12.19
CA ALA A 49 -2.17 4.86 13.03
C ALA A 49 -3.05 3.90 13.85
N PHE A 50 -3.47 2.78 13.26
CA PHE A 50 -4.24 1.75 13.95
C PHE A 50 -3.45 1.11 15.09
N ASP A 51 -2.18 0.77 14.85
CA ASP A 51 -1.29 0.21 15.85
C ASP A 51 -1.01 1.22 16.99
N LEU A 52 -0.87 2.51 16.66
CA LEU A 52 -0.74 3.58 17.66
C LEU A 52 -1.97 3.69 18.57
N ILE A 53 -3.18 3.52 18.02
CA ILE A 53 -4.43 3.52 18.79
C ILE A 53 -4.52 2.29 19.69
N LEU A 54 -4.11 1.11 19.19
CA LEU A 54 -4.14 -0.13 19.98
C LEU A 54 -3.14 -0.13 21.14
N LEU A 55 -2.07 0.66 21.02
CA LEU A 55 -1.03 0.77 22.04
C LEU A 55 -1.39 1.74 23.18
N LEU A 56 -2.44 2.56 22.99
CA LEU A 56 -2.90 3.61 23.90
C LEU A 56 -3.98 3.08 24.86
#